data_AF-A0A956SND2-F1
#
_entry.id   AF-A0A956SND2-F1
#
_cell.length_a   1.000
_cell.length_b   1.000
_cell.length_c   1.000
_cell.angle_alpha   90.00
_cell.angle_beta   90.00
_cell.angle_gamma   90.00
#
_symmetry.space_group_name_H-M   'P 1'
#
loop_
_entity.id
_entity.type
_entity.pdbx_description
1 polymer ?
#
loop_
_entity_poly.entity_id
_entity_poly.type
_entity_poly.pdbx_seq_one_letter_code
_entity_poly.pdbx_strand_id
1 'polypeptide(L)'
;MNSNNVDQSGVCSIDASSPTSVWQQCYIFNYKSSFLSTMNIIFLSIVLLLLFSLVSTIIGIKAPLLSLNENEILYLFSNSAQVLASIYGLTLTGFIFFRNELSREEFEDDTLTDAVESLKNRYFKILTFLTFISIATLFLSNIAISAQSSSNLIFITIIINVGQSFFVINLCVIAYFIFDVISPKRIQKESKLIQRQVDPIDDKEQQGSLETFLKNYNELENIIQKYGQAYQSELEGNLNTSRRRISNVRLAEFILRAEKIDRGLFEEIKSLITLRNTIIHGAEPIVSETMVESSEKILKELAESLDV
;
A
#
# COMPACT_ATOMS: atom_id res chain seq x y z
N MET A 1 45.83 31.26 -10.18
CA MET A 1 45.10 31.52 -11.45
C MET A 1 44.48 30.19 -11.83
N ASN A 2 43.18 29.98 -11.57
CA ASN A 2 42.06 30.09 -12.54
C ASN A 2 42.38 29.39 -13.88
N SER A 3 41.60 28.47 -14.45
CA SER A 3 40.14 28.27 -14.36
C SER A 3 39.70 26.90 -14.93
N ASN A 4 38.63 26.35 -14.35
CA ASN A 4 37.45 25.65 -14.92
C ASN A 4 37.45 25.29 -16.44
N ASN A 5 37.03 24.07 -16.81
CA ASN A 5 35.62 23.78 -17.15
C ASN A 5 35.36 22.30 -17.50
N VAL A 6 34.20 21.85 -17.02
CA VAL A 6 33.49 20.59 -17.29
C VAL A 6 32.65 20.76 -18.55
N ASP A 7 32.61 19.76 -19.45
CA ASP A 7 31.33 19.20 -19.94
C ASP A 7 31.44 18.01 -20.92
N GLN A 8 30.57 17.03 -20.64
CA GLN A 8 29.72 16.24 -21.55
C GLN A 8 30.32 15.29 -22.61
N SER A 9 30.13 13.98 -22.37
CA SER A 9 29.15 13.14 -23.10
C SER A 9 29.42 11.63 -22.88
N GLY A 10 28.99 11.10 -21.74
CA GLY A 10 28.96 9.65 -21.50
C GLY A 10 27.67 9.04 -22.04
N VAL A 11 27.65 8.66 -23.32
CA VAL A 11 26.58 7.87 -23.93
C VAL A 11 26.65 6.45 -23.35
N CYS A 12 25.68 6.08 -22.50
CA CYS A 12 25.48 4.70 -22.07
C CYS A 12 24.93 3.87 -23.24
N SER A 13 25.79 3.11 -23.90
CA SER A 13 25.42 2.03 -24.82
C SER A 13 24.75 0.90 -24.03
N ILE A 14 23.45 0.66 -24.28
CA ILE A 14 22.70 -0.46 -23.72
C ILE A 14 22.94 -1.69 -24.59
N ASP A 15 23.66 -2.67 -24.06
CA ASP A 15 23.86 -3.97 -24.68
C ASP A 15 22.63 -4.87 -24.42
N ALA A 16 21.95 -5.30 -25.47
CA ALA A 16 20.64 -5.98 -25.41
C ALA A 16 20.72 -7.50 -25.20
N SER A 17 21.81 -8.01 -24.63
CA SER A 17 22.12 -9.45 -24.59
C SER A 17 22.18 -10.07 -23.19
N SER A 18 21.95 -9.31 -22.11
CA SER A 18 21.98 -9.83 -20.73
C SER A 18 20.59 -9.91 -20.09
N PRO A 19 20.18 -11.04 -19.49
CA PRO A 19 18.88 -11.18 -18.80
C PRO A 19 18.70 -10.21 -17.62
N THR A 20 19.75 -9.57 -17.15
CA THR A 20 19.72 -8.53 -16.09
C THR A 20 19.05 -7.22 -16.54
N SER A 21 19.02 -6.90 -17.83
CA SER A 21 18.46 -5.62 -18.32
C SER A 21 16.93 -5.55 -18.20
N VAL A 22 16.25 -6.69 -18.38
CA VAL A 22 14.79 -6.80 -18.24
C VAL A 22 14.36 -6.67 -16.78
N TRP A 23 15.09 -7.32 -15.86
CA TRP A 23 14.84 -7.18 -14.41
C TRP A 23 15.09 -5.75 -13.93
N GLN A 24 16.10 -5.08 -14.48
CA GLN A 24 16.44 -3.71 -14.11
C GLN A 24 15.45 -2.69 -14.70
N GLN A 25 14.92 -2.92 -15.90
CA GLN A 25 13.82 -2.13 -16.46
C GLN A 25 12.50 -2.35 -15.70
N CYS A 26 12.18 -3.60 -15.30
CA CYS A 26 11.05 -3.87 -14.41
C CYS A 26 11.21 -3.20 -13.04
N TYR A 27 12.44 -3.13 -12.51
CA TYR A 27 12.73 -2.49 -11.23
C TYR A 27 12.52 -0.97 -11.28
N ILE A 28 12.97 -0.31 -12.36
CA ILE A 28 12.79 1.14 -12.56
C ILE A 28 11.32 1.48 -12.84
N PHE A 29 10.60 0.66 -13.61
CA PHE A 29 9.16 0.84 -13.83
C PHE A 29 8.36 0.67 -12.51
N ASN A 30 8.79 -0.26 -11.64
CA ASN A 30 8.23 -0.44 -10.29
C ASN A 30 8.48 0.73 -9.34
N TYR A 31 9.56 1.50 -9.53
CA TYR A 31 9.83 2.69 -8.71
C TYR A 31 8.82 3.82 -8.98
N LYS A 32 8.36 3.94 -10.23
CA LYS A 32 7.38 4.97 -10.63
C LYS A 32 5.92 4.51 -10.54
N SER A 33 5.67 3.20 -10.57
CA SER A 33 4.33 2.60 -10.48
C SER A 33 3.75 2.53 -9.06
N SER A 34 4.55 2.66 -7.99
CA SER A 34 4.07 2.47 -6.61
C SER A 34 3.34 3.67 -6.00
N PHE A 35 2.87 4.60 -6.82
CA PHE A 35 2.19 5.82 -6.37
C PHE A 35 0.68 5.83 -6.64
N LEU A 36 0.12 4.76 -7.21
CA LEU A 36 -1.34 4.68 -7.34
C LEU A 36 -1.94 4.22 -6.01
N SER A 37 -2.79 5.06 -5.43
CA SER A 37 -3.64 4.67 -4.31
C SER A 37 -4.48 3.44 -4.68
N THR A 38 -4.92 2.67 -3.68
CA THR A 38 -5.80 1.49 -3.90
C THR A 38 -7.00 1.83 -4.78
N MET A 39 -7.57 3.02 -4.58
CA MET A 39 -8.71 3.51 -5.35
C MET A 39 -8.36 3.76 -6.80
N ASN A 40 -7.16 4.30 -7.09
CA ASN A 40 -6.71 4.53 -8.46
C ASN A 40 -6.53 3.22 -9.22
N ILE A 41 -6.03 2.16 -8.58
CA ILE A 41 -5.85 0.85 -9.22
C ILE A 41 -7.21 0.24 -9.55
N ILE A 42 -8.14 0.25 -8.60
CA ILE A 42 -9.50 -0.26 -8.81
C ILE A 42 -10.19 0.51 -9.92
N PHE A 43 -10.15 1.85 -9.86
CA PHE A 43 -10.74 2.71 -10.88
C PHE A 43 -10.14 2.46 -12.27
N LEU A 44 -8.80 2.42 -12.37
CA LEU A 44 -8.10 2.13 -13.62
C LEU A 44 -8.49 0.76 -14.18
N SER A 45 -8.58 -0.25 -13.31
CA SER A 45 -8.98 -1.61 -13.71
C SER A 45 -10.40 -1.63 -14.27
N ILE A 46 -11.34 -0.90 -13.66
CA ILE A 46 -12.72 -0.78 -14.15
C ILE A 46 -12.76 -0.06 -15.50
N VAL A 47 -12.04 1.06 -15.64
CA VAL A 47 -11.97 1.82 -16.90
C VAL A 47 -11.38 0.96 -18.01
N LEU A 48 -10.27 0.26 -17.75
CA LEU A 48 -9.64 -0.64 -18.71
C LEU A 48 -10.56 -1.80 -19.09
N LEU A 49 -11.28 -2.37 -18.13
CA LEU A 49 -12.26 -3.43 -18.37
C LEU A 49 -13.38 -2.96 -19.29
N LEU A 50 -13.96 -1.78 -19.03
CA LEU A 50 -15.02 -1.22 -19.88
C LEU A 50 -14.52 -0.92 -21.30
N LEU A 51 -13.34 -0.30 -21.41
CA LEU A 51 -12.75 0.04 -22.69
C LEU A 51 -12.38 -1.22 -23.49
N PHE A 52 -11.71 -2.18 -22.86
CA PHE A 52 -11.29 -3.42 -23.51
C PHE A 52 -12.50 -4.27 -23.92
N SER A 53 -13.53 -4.34 -23.07
CA SER A 53 -14.78 -5.03 -23.39
C SER A 53 -15.53 -4.38 -24.56
N LEU A 54 -15.56 -3.04 -24.64
CA LEU A 54 -16.23 -2.33 -25.71
C LEU A 54 -15.48 -2.49 -27.03
N VAL A 55 -14.15 -2.29 -27.02
CA VAL A 55 -13.31 -2.41 -28.21
C VAL A 55 -13.32 -3.84 -28.75
N SER A 56 -13.13 -4.85 -27.89
CA SER A 56 -13.16 -6.27 -28.30
C SER A 56 -14.52 -6.65 -28.91
N THR A 57 -15.63 -6.18 -28.33
CA THR A 57 -16.98 -6.44 -28.86
C THR A 57 -17.22 -5.77 -30.21
N ILE A 58 -16.81 -4.51 -30.38
CA ILE A 58 -16.96 -3.80 -31.66
C ILE A 58 -16.18 -4.50 -32.77
N ILE A 59 -14.95 -4.92 -32.46
CA ILE A 59 -14.12 -5.67 -33.39
C ILE A 59 -14.75 -7.03 -33.68
N GLY A 60 -15.21 -7.75 -32.66
CA GLY A 60 -15.86 -9.06 -32.79
C GLY A 60 -17.09 -9.05 -33.70
N ILE A 61 -17.88 -7.97 -33.70
CA ILE A 61 -19.06 -7.84 -34.56
C ILE A 61 -18.69 -7.46 -36.00
N LYS A 62 -17.72 -6.55 -36.20
CA LYS A 62 -17.42 -6.00 -37.53
C LYS A 62 -16.40 -6.82 -38.33
N ALA A 63 -15.37 -7.31 -37.65
CA ALA A 63 -14.25 -8.02 -38.25
C ALA A 63 -13.61 -8.93 -37.18
N PRO A 64 -14.19 -10.11 -36.93
CA PRO A 64 -13.70 -11.00 -35.87
C PRO A 64 -12.24 -11.39 -36.14
N LEU A 65 -11.35 -11.07 -35.19
CA LEU A 65 -9.94 -11.50 -35.23
C LEU A 65 -9.80 -13.01 -35.12
N LEU A 66 -10.66 -13.64 -34.31
CA LEU A 66 -10.70 -15.08 -34.06
C LEU A 66 -12.12 -15.57 -34.29
N SER A 67 -12.27 -16.56 -35.17
CA SER A 67 -13.52 -17.30 -35.35
C SER A 67 -13.36 -18.61 -34.61
N LEU A 68 -14.19 -18.81 -33.58
CA LEU A 68 -14.16 -20.00 -32.73
C LEU A 68 -15.42 -20.82 -32.96
N ASN A 69 -15.27 -22.14 -32.96
CA ASN A 69 -16.38 -23.09 -32.94
C ASN A 69 -16.88 -23.32 -31.50
N GLU A 70 -18.07 -23.89 -31.36
CA GLU A 70 -18.75 -24.19 -30.08
C GLU A 70 -17.84 -24.96 -29.11
N ASN A 71 -17.17 -26.02 -29.60
CA ASN A 71 -16.24 -26.82 -28.81
C ASN A 71 -15.07 -25.98 -28.29
N GLU A 72 -14.52 -25.10 -29.11
CA GLU A 72 -13.39 -24.25 -28.75
C GLU A 72 -13.80 -23.21 -27.70
N ILE A 73 -15.03 -22.69 -27.78
CA ILE A 73 -15.58 -21.76 -26.79
C ILE A 73 -15.78 -22.46 -25.43
N LEU A 74 -16.31 -23.69 -25.45
CA LEU A 74 -16.44 -24.53 -24.25
C LEU A 74 -15.09 -24.76 -23.57
N TYR A 75 -14.07 -25.13 -24.34
CA TYR A 75 -12.72 -25.31 -23.83
C TYR A 75 -12.13 -24.00 -23.30
N LEU A 76 -12.30 -22.90 -24.02
CA LEU A 76 -11.75 -21.60 -23.62
C LEU A 76 -12.28 -21.16 -22.26
N PHE A 77 -13.61 -21.18 -22.05
CA PHE A 77 -14.20 -20.73 -20.79
C PHE A 77 -14.01 -21.71 -19.64
N SER A 78 -14.01 -23.02 -19.90
CA SER A 78 -13.67 -24.02 -18.88
C SER A 78 -12.23 -23.88 -18.41
N ASN A 79 -11.28 -23.73 -19.35
CA ASN A 79 -9.87 -23.53 -19.01
C ASN A 79 -9.63 -22.19 -18.30
N SER A 80 -10.27 -21.10 -18.76
CA SER A 80 -10.19 -19.78 -18.12
C SER A 80 -10.63 -19.85 -16.66
N ALA A 81 -11.74 -20.55 -16.37
CA ALA A 81 -12.23 -20.74 -15.02
C ALA A 81 -11.26 -21.55 -14.13
N GLN A 82 -10.68 -22.64 -14.66
CA GLN A 82 -9.72 -23.47 -13.93
C GLN A 82 -8.40 -22.75 -13.61
N VAL A 83 -7.84 -22.05 -14.61
CA VAL A 83 -6.63 -21.24 -14.44
C VAL A 83 -6.87 -20.13 -13.43
N LEU A 84 -8.00 -19.42 -13.55
CA LEU A 84 -8.34 -18.35 -12.62
C LEU A 84 -8.51 -18.86 -11.19
N ALA A 85 -9.23 -19.97 -10.99
CA ALA A 85 -9.42 -20.56 -9.66
C ALA A 85 -8.08 -20.98 -9.02
N SER A 86 -7.19 -21.56 -9.81
CA SER A 86 -5.88 -22.03 -9.36
C SER A 86 -4.97 -20.87 -8.96
N ILE A 87 -4.84 -19.85 -9.82
CA ILE A 87 -4.01 -18.68 -9.53
C ILE A 87 -4.60 -17.88 -8.37
N TYR A 88 -5.92 -17.72 -8.29
CA TYR A 88 -6.57 -17.06 -7.16
C TYR A 88 -6.29 -17.78 -5.84
N GLY A 89 -6.37 -19.13 -5.83
CA GLY A 89 -6.03 -19.93 -4.66
C GLY A 89 -4.60 -19.70 -4.17
N LEU A 90 -3.62 -19.73 -5.08
CA LEU A 90 -2.21 -19.44 -4.77
C LEU A 90 -2.03 -18.00 -4.26
N THR A 91 -2.73 -17.04 -4.86
CA THR A 91 -2.68 -15.62 -4.47
C THR A 91 -3.21 -15.42 -3.04
N LEU A 92 -4.33 -16.06 -2.70
CA LEU A 92 -4.90 -16.02 -1.37
C LEU A 92 -3.97 -16.65 -0.32
N THR A 93 -3.41 -17.82 -0.62
CA THR A 93 -2.43 -18.47 0.25
C THR A 93 -1.20 -17.58 0.46
N GLY A 94 -0.64 -17.02 -0.62
CA GLY A 94 0.48 -16.09 -0.57
C GLY A 94 0.19 -14.87 0.31
N PHE A 95 -1.00 -14.28 0.17
CA PHE A 95 -1.44 -13.16 1.00
C PHE A 95 -1.51 -13.53 2.50
N ILE A 96 -2.04 -14.70 2.84
CA ILE A 96 -2.12 -15.15 4.24
C ILE A 96 -0.72 -15.27 4.85
N PHE A 97 0.22 -15.92 4.15
CA PHE A 97 1.60 -16.02 4.61
C PHE A 97 2.24 -14.64 4.78
N PHE A 98 2.06 -13.78 3.78
CA PHE A 98 2.61 -12.44 3.79
C PHE A 98 2.06 -11.57 4.93
N ARG A 99 0.75 -11.64 5.20
CA ARG A 99 0.12 -10.94 6.32
C ARG A 99 0.69 -11.39 7.66
N ASN A 100 0.94 -12.69 7.81
CA ASN A 100 1.54 -13.23 9.03
C ASN A 100 3.00 -12.75 9.18
N GLU A 101 3.76 -12.72 8.09
CA GLU A 101 5.13 -12.20 8.08
C GLU A 101 5.17 -10.72 8.48
N LEU A 102 4.32 -9.88 7.89
CA LEU A 102 4.17 -8.48 8.29
C LEU A 102 3.80 -8.33 9.78
N SER A 103 2.93 -9.20 10.30
CA SER A 103 2.55 -9.18 11.72
C SER A 103 3.69 -9.60 12.64
N ARG A 104 4.64 -10.41 12.15
CA ARG A 104 5.86 -10.74 12.88
C ARG A 104 6.83 -9.56 12.89
N GLU A 105 7.04 -8.92 11.73
CA GLU A 105 7.87 -7.71 11.62
C GLU A 105 7.36 -6.59 12.56
N GLU A 106 6.04 -6.40 12.64
CA GLU A 106 5.40 -5.47 13.60
C GLU A 106 5.63 -5.85 15.07
N PHE A 107 5.63 -7.14 15.40
CA PHE A 107 5.89 -7.59 16.78
C PHE A 107 7.36 -7.43 17.18
N GLU A 108 8.27 -7.54 16.21
CA GLU A 108 9.71 -7.34 16.42
C GLU A 108 10.07 -5.85 16.54
N ASP A 109 9.35 -4.98 15.82
CA ASP A 109 9.53 -3.53 15.85
C ASP A 109 8.19 -2.77 15.89
N ASP A 110 7.78 -2.35 17.09
CA ASP A 110 6.55 -1.59 17.34
C ASP A 110 6.49 -0.28 16.53
N THR A 111 7.62 0.28 16.10
CA THR A 111 7.64 1.53 15.33
C THR A 111 7.18 1.33 13.88
N LEU A 112 7.07 0.08 13.42
CA LEU A 112 6.53 -0.27 12.10
C LEU A 112 5.01 -0.40 12.08
N THR A 113 4.33 -0.32 13.24
CA THR A 113 2.89 -0.58 13.39
C THR A 113 2.05 0.15 12.34
N ASP A 114 2.20 1.47 12.21
CA ASP A 114 1.38 2.29 11.31
C ASP A 114 1.60 1.91 9.84
N ALA A 115 2.86 1.70 9.45
CA ALA A 115 3.21 1.27 8.10
C ALA A 115 2.63 -0.12 7.82
N VAL A 116 2.88 -1.10 8.69
CA VAL A 116 2.41 -2.47 8.54
C VAL A 116 0.88 -2.55 8.47
N GLU A 117 0.16 -1.81 9.33
CA GLU A 117 -1.30 -1.75 9.30
C GLU A 117 -1.82 -1.15 7.99
N SER A 118 -1.18 -0.08 7.49
CA SER A 118 -1.47 0.50 6.17
C SER A 118 -1.31 -0.53 5.06
N LEU A 119 -0.18 -1.27 5.01
CA LEU A 119 0.05 -2.33 4.01
C LEU A 119 -1.05 -3.39 4.06
N LYS A 120 -1.34 -3.92 5.27
CA LYS A 120 -2.36 -4.94 5.48
C LYS A 120 -3.71 -4.48 4.94
N ASN A 121 -4.13 -3.26 5.29
CA ASN A 121 -5.40 -2.69 4.84
C ASN A 121 -5.44 -2.45 3.33
N ARG A 122 -4.36 -1.93 2.74
CA ARG A 122 -4.26 -1.75 1.28
C ARG A 122 -4.42 -3.08 0.55
N TYR A 123 -3.63 -4.09 0.92
CA TYR A 123 -3.65 -5.37 0.23
C TYR A 123 -4.96 -6.12 0.44
N PHE A 124 -5.57 -6.01 1.62
CA PHE A 124 -6.90 -6.57 1.87
C PHE A 124 -7.96 -5.95 0.96
N LYS A 125 -7.92 -4.64 0.71
CA LYS A 125 -8.84 -3.97 -0.22
C LYS A 125 -8.64 -4.44 -1.68
N ILE A 126 -7.40 -4.56 -2.14
CA ILE A 126 -7.09 -5.06 -3.48
C ILE A 126 -7.53 -6.52 -3.61
N LEU A 127 -7.24 -7.37 -2.63
CA LEU A 127 -7.65 -8.77 -2.61
C LEU A 127 -9.17 -8.91 -2.61
N THR A 128 -9.88 -8.07 -1.85
CA THR A 128 -11.34 -8.04 -1.84
C THR A 128 -11.91 -7.75 -3.23
N PHE A 129 -11.36 -6.73 -3.92
CA PHE A 129 -11.71 -6.43 -5.30
C PHE A 129 -11.42 -7.61 -6.23
N LEU A 130 -10.25 -8.25 -6.07
CA LEU A 130 -9.84 -9.45 -6.81
C LEU A 130 -10.85 -10.60 -6.66
N THR A 131 -11.37 -10.80 -5.45
CA THR A 131 -12.39 -11.81 -5.17
C THR A 131 -13.67 -11.51 -5.95
N PHE A 132 -14.16 -10.27 -5.92
CA PHE A 132 -15.38 -9.88 -6.63
C PHE A 132 -15.23 -10.03 -8.15
N ILE A 133 -14.15 -9.53 -8.74
CA ILE A 133 -13.92 -9.68 -10.19
C ILE A 133 -13.73 -11.15 -10.58
N SER A 134 -13.13 -11.98 -9.72
CA SER A 134 -12.98 -13.42 -9.97
C SER A 134 -14.30 -14.16 -9.96
N ILE A 135 -15.16 -13.90 -8.98
CA ILE A 135 -16.51 -14.46 -8.94
C ILE A 135 -17.32 -14.01 -10.18
N ALA A 136 -17.25 -12.73 -10.55
CA ALA A 136 -17.91 -12.22 -11.75
C ALA A 136 -17.39 -12.90 -13.02
N THR A 137 -16.08 -13.13 -13.13
CA THR A 137 -15.47 -13.83 -14.27
C THR A 137 -15.94 -15.28 -14.36
N LEU A 138 -16.01 -16.00 -13.24
CA LEU A 138 -16.51 -17.38 -13.19
C LEU A 138 -18.00 -17.45 -13.56
N PHE A 139 -18.81 -16.51 -13.07
CA PHE A 139 -20.21 -16.42 -13.42
C PHE A 139 -20.40 -16.14 -14.92
N LEU A 140 -19.62 -15.21 -15.47
CA LEU A 140 -19.68 -14.85 -16.88
C LEU A 140 -19.17 -15.98 -17.78
N SER A 141 -18.22 -16.79 -17.30
CA SER A 141 -17.77 -18.02 -17.99
C SER A 141 -18.91 -19.04 -18.11
N ASN A 142 -19.69 -19.24 -17.05
CA ASN A 142 -20.87 -20.11 -17.09
C ASN A 142 -21.97 -19.54 -18.02
N ILE A 143 -22.18 -18.23 -18.02
CA ILE A 143 -23.12 -17.59 -18.97
C ILE A 143 -22.65 -17.78 -20.41
N ALA A 144 -21.35 -17.62 -20.69
CA ALA A 144 -20.79 -17.78 -22.04
C ALA A 144 -20.98 -19.21 -22.58
N ILE A 145 -20.81 -20.21 -21.71
CA ILE A 145 -21.09 -21.61 -22.03
C ILE A 145 -22.60 -21.81 -22.30
N SER A 146 -23.46 -21.30 -21.42
CA SER A 146 -24.92 -21.42 -21.58
C SER A 146 -25.44 -20.70 -22.84
N ALA A 147 -24.85 -19.55 -23.19
CA ALA A 147 -25.23 -18.75 -24.35
C ALA A 147 -25.01 -19.48 -25.68
N GLN A 148 -24.17 -20.52 -25.74
CA GLN A 148 -24.01 -21.34 -26.95
C GLN A 148 -25.30 -22.02 -27.39
N SER A 149 -26.22 -22.30 -26.45
CA SER A 149 -27.54 -22.84 -26.80
C SER A 149 -28.47 -21.81 -27.45
N SER A 150 -28.09 -20.54 -27.50
CA SER A 150 -28.93 -19.47 -28.04
C SER A 150 -28.73 -19.27 -29.54
N SER A 151 -29.77 -18.87 -30.26
CA SER A 151 -29.67 -18.61 -31.72
C SER A 151 -29.16 -17.20 -32.06
N ASN A 152 -28.93 -16.33 -31.06
CA ASN A 152 -28.55 -14.94 -31.29
C ASN A 152 -27.01 -14.79 -31.28
N LEU A 153 -26.43 -14.79 -32.48
CA LEU A 153 -24.98 -14.68 -32.68
C LEU A 153 -24.39 -13.37 -32.13
N ILE A 154 -25.13 -12.26 -32.18
CA ILE A 154 -24.66 -10.97 -31.64
C ILE A 154 -24.55 -11.07 -30.12
N PHE A 155 -25.57 -11.65 -29.46
CA PHE A 155 -25.56 -11.86 -28.02
C PHE A 155 -24.41 -12.77 -27.57
N ILE A 156 -24.20 -13.89 -28.27
CA ILE A 156 -23.05 -14.79 -28.02
C ILE A 156 -21.73 -14.04 -28.14
N THR A 157 -21.56 -13.27 -29.22
CA THR A 157 -20.33 -12.50 -29.47
C THR A 157 -20.06 -11.48 -28.35
N ILE A 158 -21.09 -10.77 -27.87
CA ILE A 158 -20.96 -9.83 -26.76
C ILE A 158 -20.52 -10.56 -25.50
N ILE A 159 -21.21 -11.63 -25.11
CA ILE A 159 -20.91 -12.35 -23.86
C ILE A 159 -19.50 -12.94 -23.88
N ILE A 160 -19.06 -13.50 -25.02
CA ILE A 160 -17.71 -14.06 -25.15
C ILE A 160 -16.65 -12.97 -24.96
N ASN A 161 -16.79 -11.84 -25.65
CA ASN A 161 -15.79 -10.75 -25.59
C ASN A 161 -15.76 -10.09 -24.21
N VAL A 162 -16.92 -9.85 -23.58
CA VAL A 162 -16.99 -9.33 -22.21
C VAL A 162 -16.36 -10.35 -21.24
N GLY A 163 -16.69 -11.64 -21.37
CA GLY A 163 -16.15 -12.72 -20.55
C GLY A 163 -14.63 -12.81 -20.59
N GLN A 164 -14.06 -12.78 -21.79
CA GLN A 164 -12.60 -12.81 -21.98
C GLN A 164 -11.93 -11.52 -21.52
N SER A 165 -12.60 -10.37 -21.65
CA SER A 165 -12.10 -9.09 -21.12
C SER A 165 -11.98 -9.11 -19.60
N PHE A 166 -13.01 -9.64 -18.91
CA PHE A 166 -12.96 -9.85 -17.46
C PHE A 166 -11.80 -10.76 -17.06
N PHE A 167 -11.63 -11.89 -17.76
CA PHE A 167 -10.55 -12.83 -17.50
C PHE A 167 -9.16 -12.20 -17.64
N VAL A 168 -8.89 -11.50 -18.75
CA VAL A 168 -7.59 -10.85 -19.00
C VAL A 168 -7.30 -9.76 -17.97
N ILE A 169 -8.26 -8.87 -17.69
CA ILE A 169 -8.05 -7.81 -16.69
C ILE A 169 -7.83 -8.41 -15.31
N ASN A 170 -8.54 -9.49 -14.95
CA ASN A 170 -8.34 -10.18 -13.69
C ASN A 170 -6.90 -10.73 -13.58
N LEU A 171 -6.38 -11.39 -14.61
CA LEU A 171 -4.98 -11.83 -14.63
C LEU A 171 -3.99 -10.67 -14.48
N CYS A 172 -4.24 -9.52 -15.12
CA CYS A 172 -3.40 -8.33 -14.96
C CYS A 172 -3.40 -7.80 -13.53
N VAL A 173 -4.57 -7.75 -12.87
CA VAL A 173 -4.68 -7.30 -11.47
C VAL A 173 -4.02 -8.30 -10.52
N ILE A 174 -4.15 -9.60 -10.76
CA ILE A 174 -3.42 -10.63 -10.01
C ILE A 174 -1.92 -10.43 -10.14
N ALA A 175 -1.41 -10.28 -11.36
CA ALA A 175 0.02 -10.07 -11.61
C ALA A 175 0.52 -8.82 -10.89
N TYR A 176 -0.21 -7.70 -11.00
CA TYR A 176 0.07 -6.47 -10.27
C TYR A 176 0.14 -6.73 -8.76
N PHE A 177 -0.85 -7.40 -8.18
CA PHE A 177 -0.90 -7.69 -6.76
C PHE A 177 0.31 -8.51 -6.30
N ILE A 178 0.68 -9.55 -7.06
CA ILE A 178 1.86 -10.37 -6.77
C ILE A 178 3.12 -9.50 -6.76
N PHE A 179 3.34 -8.69 -7.80
CA PHE A 179 4.51 -7.80 -7.88
C PHE A 179 4.56 -6.78 -6.74
N ASP A 180 3.42 -6.23 -6.35
CA ASP A 180 3.33 -5.23 -5.28
C ASP A 180 3.61 -5.87 -3.91
N VAL A 181 3.10 -7.08 -3.66
CA VAL A 181 3.33 -7.82 -2.40
C VAL A 181 4.80 -8.25 -2.25
N ILE A 182 5.45 -8.67 -3.34
CA ILE A 182 6.87 -9.08 -3.31
C ILE A 182 7.85 -7.91 -3.40
N SER A 183 7.38 -6.67 -3.61
CA SER A 183 8.25 -5.52 -3.80
C SER A 183 9.24 -5.38 -2.64
N PRO A 184 10.55 -5.28 -2.90
CA PRO A 184 11.52 -4.98 -1.86
C PRO A 184 11.21 -3.58 -1.28
N LYS A 185 11.55 -3.38 0.01
CA LYS A 185 11.40 -2.10 0.71
C LYS A 185 9.95 -1.56 0.77
N ARG A 186 8.95 -2.45 0.69
CA ARG A 186 7.52 -2.12 0.79
C ARG A 186 7.16 -1.29 2.02
N ILE A 187 7.76 -1.59 3.17
CA ILE A 187 7.56 -0.84 4.42
C ILE A 187 8.12 0.56 4.28
N GLN A 188 9.35 0.73 3.78
CA GLN A 188 9.96 2.05 3.56
C GLN A 188 9.12 2.91 2.61
N LYS A 189 8.54 2.30 1.56
CA LYS A 189 7.63 2.98 0.63
C LYS A 189 6.37 3.51 1.35
N GLU A 190 5.80 2.69 2.22
CA GLU A 190 4.59 3.04 2.97
C GLU A 190 4.87 4.04 4.09
N SER A 191 5.99 3.91 4.79
CA SER A 191 6.48 4.91 5.74
C SER A 191 6.63 6.28 5.07
N LYS A 192 7.19 6.35 3.85
CA LYS A 192 7.27 7.61 3.07
C LYS A 192 5.90 8.19 2.71
N LEU A 193 4.91 7.34 2.42
CA LEU A 193 3.55 7.81 2.11
C LEU A 193 2.84 8.38 3.35
N ILE A 194 3.02 7.75 4.51
CA ILE A 194 2.49 8.26 5.78
C ILE A 194 3.22 9.54 6.17
N GLN A 195 4.55 9.58 6.03
CA GLN A 195 5.34 10.79 6.30
C GLN A 195 4.81 11.99 5.52
N ARG A 196 4.53 11.85 4.22
CA ARG A 196 3.97 12.93 3.39
C ARG A 196 2.56 13.38 3.78
N GLN A 197 1.80 12.54 4.49
CA GLN A 197 0.47 12.93 5.00
C GLN A 197 0.58 13.74 6.30
N VAL A 198 1.58 13.42 7.12
CA VAL A 198 1.82 14.07 8.42
C VAL A 198 2.67 15.32 8.27
N ASP A 199 3.66 15.28 7.40
CA ASP A 199 4.59 16.35 7.05
C ASP A 199 4.59 16.53 5.51
N PRO A 200 3.60 17.26 4.96
CA PRO A 200 3.55 17.58 3.55
C PRO A 200 4.60 18.64 3.25
N ILE A 201 5.86 18.22 3.10
CA ILE A 201 6.94 19.10 2.65
C ILE A 201 6.57 19.62 1.26
N ASP A 202 6.05 20.84 1.21
CA ASP A 202 5.93 21.58 -0.04
C ASP A 202 7.35 21.92 -0.50
N ASP A 203 7.64 21.89 -1.81
CA ASP A 203 8.96 22.23 -2.39
C ASP A 203 9.46 23.66 -2.00
N LYS A 204 8.66 24.42 -1.24
CA LYS A 204 8.90 25.78 -0.75
C LYS A 204 9.21 25.86 0.76
N GLU A 205 8.99 24.80 1.53
CA GLU A 205 9.28 24.80 2.97
C GLU A 205 10.77 24.57 3.23
N GLN A 206 11.32 25.32 4.18
CA GLN A 206 12.71 25.13 4.61
C GLN A 206 12.82 23.80 5.37
N GLN A 207 13.87 23.04 5.06
CA GLN A 207 14.18 21.82 5.80
C GLN A 207 14.59 22.19 7.23
N GLY A 208 13.84 21.68 8.20
CA GLY A 208 14.13 21.83 9.61
C GLY A 208 15.31 20.97 10.05
N SER A 209 15.86 21.28 11.23
CA SER A 209 16.91 20.47 11.84
C SER A 209 16.34 19.15 12.38
N LEU A 210 16.68 18.04 11.72
CA LEU A 210 16.36 16.69 12.19
C LEU A 210 16.89 16.44 13.60
N GLU A 211 18.08 16.95 13.92
CA GLU A 211 18.68 16.79 15.26
C GLU A 211 17.81 17.46 16.34
N THR A 212 17.34 18.67 16.07
CA THR A 212 16.46 19.42 16.98
C THR A 212 15.13 18.68 17.17
N PHE A 213 14.52 18.22 16.08
CA PHE A 213 13.30 17.41 16.14
C PHE A 213 13.49 16.15 16.99
N LEU A 214 14.55 15.38 16.74
CA LEU A 214 14.82 14.14 17.47
C LEU A 214 15.12 14.42 18.95
N LYS A 215 15.80 15.52 19.27
CA LYS A 215 16.02 15.93 20.66
C LYS A 215 14.71 16.23 21.37
N ASN A 216 13.86 17.08 20.78
CA ASN A 216 12.55 17.43 21.33
C ASN A 216 11.67 16.17 21.51
N TYR A 217 11.66 15.29 20.50
CA TYR A 217 10.92 14.03 20.58
C TYR A 217 11.45 13.10 21.66
N ASN A 218 12.76 12.96 21.82
CA ASN A 218 13.33 12.09 22.86
C ASN A 218 12.97 12.59 24.27
N GLU A 219 12.95 13.91 24.49
CA GLU A 219 12.48 14.50 25.75
C GLU A 219 10.98 14.22 25.97
N LEU A 220 10.17 14.42 24.94
CA LEU A 220 8.74 14.09 24.97
C LEU A 220 8.48 12.60 25.24
N GLU A 221 9.26 11.70 24.60
CA GLU A 221 9.17 10.26 24.81
C GLU A 221 9.51 9.87 26.25
N ASN A 222 10.53 10.50 26.86
CA ASN A 222 10.87 10.27 28.26
C ASN A 222 9.72 10.68 29.19
N ILE A 223 9.05 11.81 28.91
CA ILE A 223 7.88 12.26 29.68
C ILE A 223 6.73 11.25 29.51
N ILE A 224 6.40 10.87 28.27
CA ILE A 224 5.32 9.91 28.00
C ILE A 224 5.58 8.57 28.68
N GLN A 225 6.82 8.06 28.64
CA GLN A 225 7.16 6.79 29.28
C GLN A 225 7.03 6.88 30.80
N LYS A 226 7.56 7.94 31.41
CA LYS A 226 7.52 8.12 32.86
C LYS A 226 6.09 8.27 33.38
N TYR A 227 5.31 9.19 32.80
CA TYR A 227 3.97 9.52 33.30
C TYR A 227 2.93 8.51 32.81
N GLY A 228 3.02 8.03 31.57
CA GLY A 228 2.13 7.01 31.04
C GLY A 228 2.18 5.69 31.82
N GLN A 229 3.38 5.24 32.23
CA GLN A 229 3.52 4.03 33.07
C GLN A 229 2.97 4.24 34.49
N ALA A 230 3.13 5.44 35.05
CA ALA A 230 2.57 5.78 36.36
C ALA A 230 1.04 5.73 36.33
N TYR A 231 0.40 6.37 35.35
CA TYR A 231 -1.06 6.37 35.20
C TYR A 231 -1.62 5.01 34.79
N GLN A 232 -0.89 4.24 34.00
CA GLN A 232 -1.29 2.85 33.74
C GLN A 232 -1.41 2.06 35.05
N SER A 233 -0.38 2.15 35.90
CA SER A 233 -0.33 1.41 37.16
C SER A 233 -1.46 1.83 38.12
N GLU A 234 -1.86 3.10 38.07
CA GLU A 234 -2.97 3.67 38.83
C GLU A 234 -4.34 3.20 38.31
N LEU A 235 -4.54 3.19 36.98
CA LEU A 235 -5.82 2.88 36.34
C LEU A 235 -6.12 1.38 36.24
N GLU A 236 -5.12 0.56 35.87
CA GLU A 236 -5.30 -0.87 35.60
C GLU A 236 -4.96 -1.75 36.82
N GLY A 237 -4.41 -1.14 37.89
CA GLY A 237 -3.89 -1.85 39.05
C GLY A 237 -2.64 -2.70 38.72
N ASN A 238 -1.98 -3.24 39.75
CA ASN A 238 -0.81 -4.14 39.63
C ASN A 238 -1.17 -5.54 39.06
N LEU A 239 -2.03 -5.60 38.04
CA LEU A 239 -2.27 -6.84 37.31
C LEU A 239 -1.00 -7.15 36.52
N ASN A 240 -0.41 -8.33 36.80
CA ASN A 240 0.70 -8.94 36.07
C ASN A 240 0.31 -9.31 34.62
N THR A 241 -0.36 -8.41 33.90
CA THR A 241 -0.66 -8.54 32.49
C THR A 241 0.63 -8.33 31.72
N SER A 242 1.37 -9.43 31.53
CA SER A 242 2.40 -9.68 30.52
C SER A 242 3.42 -8.57 30.25
N ARG A 243 4.72 -8.89 30.27
CA ARG A 243 5.84 -8.01 29.87
C ARG A 243 5.83 -7.63 28.37
N ARG A 244 4.68 -7.26 27.82
CA ARG A 244 4.57 -6.72 26.47
C ARG A 244 4.90 -5.24 26.56
N ARG A 245 5.87 -4.80 25.77
CA ARG A 245 6.21 -3.38 25.63
C ARG A 245 4.96 -2.65 25.17
N ILE A 246 4.61 -1.57 25.87
CA ILE A 246 3.43 -0.76 25.57
C ILE A 246 3.88 0.33 24.59
N SER A 247 3.11 0.53 23.52
CA SER A 247 3.41 1.57 22.53
C SER A 247 3.30 2.97 23.17
N ASN A 248 4.13 3.91 22.70
CA ASN A 248 4.09 5.30 23.17
C ASN A 248 2.71 5.94 22.96
N VAL A 249 1.98 5.54 21.91
CA VAL A 249 0.59 5.99 21.66
C VAL A 249 -0.34 5.53 22.79
N ARG A 250 -0.21 4.28 23.24
CA ARG A 250 -1.03 3.75 24.34
C ARG A 250 -0.66 4.35 25.70
N LEU A 251 0.62 4.69 25.90
CA LEU A 251 1.06 5.44 27.08
C LEU A 251 0.47 6.85 27.09
N ALA A 252 0.46 7.55 25.95
CA ALA A 252 -0.23 8.84 25.81
C ALA A 252 -1.75 8.72 26.05
N GLU A 253 -2.36 7.60 25.66
CA GLU A 253 -3.77 7.33 25.95
C GLU A 253 -4.05 7.22 27.45
N PHE A 254 -3.16 6.62 28.24
CA PHE A 254 -3.30 6.59 29.70
C PHE A 254 -3.24 7.99 30.32
N ILE A 255 -2.39 8.87 29.79
CA ILE A 255 -2.30 10.27 30.24
C ILE A 255 -3.61 11.02 29.92
N LEU A 256 -4.20 10.78 28.74
CA LEU A 256 -5.52 11.32 28.37
C LEU A 256 -6.63 10.78 29.28
N ARG A 257 -6.64 9.47 29.56
CA ARG A 257 -7.64 8.83 30.43
C ARG A 257 -7.55 9.30 31.88
N ALA A 258 -6.36 9.70 32.32
CA ALA A 258 -6.15 10.36 33.61
C ALA A 258 -6.54 11.85 33.61
N GLU A 259 -7.13 12.34 32.50
CA GLU A 259 -7.57 13.72 32.29
C GLU A 259 -6.45 14.76 32.47
N LYS A 260 -5.20 14.36 32.22
CA LYS A 260 -4.03 15.25 32.34
C LYS A 260 -3.73 16.04 31.10
N ILE A 261 -4.08 15.48 29.94
CA ILE A 261 -4.00 16.16 28.66
C ILE A 261 -5.39 16.15 28.03
N ASP A 262 -5.66 17.13 27.17
CA ASP A 262 -6.89 17.17 26.41
C ASP A 262 -6.82 16.30 25.14
N ARG A 263 -7.95 16.20 24.43
CA ARG A 263 -8.00 15.42 23.19
C ARG A 263 -7.15 16.03 22.07
N GLY A 264 -7.00 17.35 22.05
CA GLY A 264 -6.21 18.05 21.04
C GLY A 264 -4.73 17.67 21.14
N LEU A 265 -4.15 17.85 22.33
CA LEU A 265 -2.76 17.52 22.63
C LEU A 265 -2.47 16.03 22.43
N PHE A 266 -3.42 15.15 22.75
CA PHE A 266 -3.28 13.72 22.47
C PHE A 266 -3.14 13.40 20.97
N GLU A 267 -3.96 14.01 20.11
CA GLU A 267 -3.85 13.78 18.65
C GLU A 267 -2.56 14.39 18.08
N GLU A 268 -2.09 15.53 18.62
CA GLU A 268 -0.80 16.14 18.25
C GLU A 268 0.39 15.25 18.64
N ILE A 269 0.39 14.70 19.86
CA ILE A 269 1.39 13.73 20.32
C ILE A 269 1.39 12.48 19.44
N LYS A 270 0.22 11.96 19.12
CA LYS A 270 0.08 10.79 18.23
C LYS A 270 0.65 11.08 16.84
N SER A 271 0.39 12.27 16.30
CA SER A 271 0.95 12.72 15.03
C SER A 271 2.48 12.75 15.06
N LEU A 272 3.08 13.32 16.13
CA LEU A 272 4.54 13.32 16.32
C LEU A 272 5.14 11.92 16.42
N ILE A 273 4.50 11.00 17.17
CA ILE A 273 4.95 9.61 17.27
C ILE A 273 4.94 8.94 15.88
N THR A 274 3.88 9.16 15.11
CA THR A 274 3.75 8.65 13.73
C THR A 274 4.84 9.23 12.84
N LEU A 275 5.09 10.54 12.90
CA LEU A 275 6.14 11.20 12.14
C LEU A 275 7.52 10.63 12.47
N ARG A 276 7.87 10.51 13.75
CA ARG A 276 9.16 9.94 14.17
C ARG A 276 9.33 8.50 13.67
N ASN A 277 8.29 7.68 13.79
CA ASN A 277 8.32 6.30 13.31
C ASN A 277 8.52 6.20 11.79
N THR A 278 7.86 7.09 11.03
CA THR A 278 8.00 7.13 9.57
C THR A 278 9.35 7.67 9.11
N ILE A 279 9.95 8.63 9.81
CA ILE A 279 11.30 9.15 9.52
C ILE A 279 12.37 8.08 9.72
N ILE A 280 12.29 7.30 10.80
CA ILE A 280 13.31 6.29 11.14
C ILE A 280 13.34 5.15 10.13
N HIS A 281 12.19 4.79 9.55
CA HIS A 281 12.06 3.72 8.56
C HIS A 281 11.93 4.22 7.12
N GLY A 282 11.75 5.52 6.94
CA GLY A 282 11.79 6.20 5.65
C GLY A 282 13.23 6.26 5.16
N ALA A 283 13.44 5.97 3.87
CA ALA A 283 14.78 6.00 3.29
C ALA A 283 15.42 7.41 3.21
N GLU A 284 14.69 8.46 3.60
CA GLU A 284 15.14 9.87 3.63
C GLU A 284 14.60 10.55 4.90
N PRO A 285 15.47 10.83 5.89
CA PRO A 285 15.04 11.45 7.15
C PRO A 285 14.99 12.97 6.98
N ILE A 286 13.89 13.47 6.42
CA ILE A 286 13.65 14.90 6.21
C ILE A 286 12.46 15.31 7.08
N VAL A 287 12.56 16.49 7.70
CA VAL A 287 11.52 17.11 8.53
C VAL A 287 11.40 18.57 8.12
N SER A 288 10.18 19.08 7.98
CA SER A 288 9.94 20.51 7.76
C SER A 288 10.25 21.35 9.01
N GLU A 289 10.59 22.61 8.82
CA GLU A 289 10.79 23.56 9.93
C GLU A 289 9.51 23.71 10.79
N THR A 290 8.34 23.66 10.15
CA THR A 290 7.03 23.71 10.84
C THR A 290 6.85 22.55 11.82
N MET A 291 7.29 21.35 11.45
CA MET A 291 7.23 20.18 12.33
C MET A 291 8.28 20.24 13.45
N VAL A 292 9.42 20.91 13.25
CA VAL A 292 10.39 21.18 14.33
C VAL A 292 9.76 22.11 15.37
N GLU A 293 9.17 23.24 14.93
CA GLU A 293 8.49 24.18 15.83
C GLU A 293 7.30 23.54 16.56
N SER A 294 6.50 22.76 15.83
CA SER A 294 5.39 21.99 16.40
C SER A 294 5.88 21.01 17.47
N SER A 295 7.00 20.30 17.23
CA SER A 295 7.57 19.38 18.22
C SER A 295 7.97 20.09 19.52
N GLU A 296 8.52 21.30 19.43
CA GLU A 296 8.91 22.09 20.60
C GLU A 296 7.68 22.60 21.36
N LYS A 297 6.65 23.06 20.63
CA LYS A 297 5.39 23.52 21.20
C LYS A 297 4.69 22.40 21.98
N ILE A 298 4.55 21.22 21.36
CA ILE A 298 3.89 20.07 21.98
C ILE A 298 4.65 19.59 23.22
N LEU A 299 5.98 19.60 23.17
CA LEU A 299 6.82 19.29 24.33
C LEU A 299 6.52 20.24 25.50
N LYS A 300 6.46 21.56 25.25
CA LYS A 300 6.13 22.57 26.28
C LYS A 300 4.73 22.37 26.84
N GLU A 301 3.73 22.20 25.99
CA GLU A 301 2.34 22.00 26.43
C GLU A 301 2.17 20.71 27.24
N LEU A 302 2.85 19.63 26.87
CA LEU A 302 2.86 18.39 27.64
C LEU A 302 3.54 18.55 28.99
N ALA A 303 4.68 19.24 29.03
CA ALA A 303 5.42 19.52 30.26
C ALA A 303 4.59 20.39 31.23
N GLU A 304 3.96 21.46 30.71
CA GLU A 304 3.06 22.32 31.47
C GLU A 304 1.83 21.56 32.00
N SER A 305 1.23 20.69 31.19
CA SER A 305 0.07 19.89 31.59
C SER A 305 0.37 18.87 32.69
N LEU A 306 1.64 18.46 32.80
CA LEU A 306 2.12 17.47 33.77
C LEU A 306 2.92 18.10 34.93
N ASP A 307 3.08 19.43 34.95
CA ASP A 307 3.84 20.21 35.94
C ASP A 307 5.32 19.78 36.03
N VAL A 308 6.01 19.73 34.88
CA VAL A 308 7.41 19.24 34.72
C VAL A 308 8.30 20.24 34.01
#